data_AF-A0A538N2E0-F1
#
_entry.id   AF-A0A538N2E0-F1
#
_cell.length_a   1.000
_cell.length_b   1.000
_cell.length_c   1.000
_cell.angle_alpha   90.00
_cell.angle_beta   90.00
_cell.angle_gamma   90.00
#
_symmetry.space_group_name_H-M   'P 1'
#
loop_
_entity.id
_entity.type
_entity.pdbx_description
1 polymer ?
#
loop_
_entity_poly.entity_id
_entity_poly.type
_entity_poly.pdbx_seq_one_letter_code
_entity_poly.pdbx_strand_id
1 'polypeptide(L)'
;MADEALDRDLDQMTGSPALAKQIKQSLHRLADGAGGPRLAEVARDVLDGRMALRDLGKSAAYGDYFTDAIAGFQRWQAGLTPEQREQYLNEARSHLNDGA
;
A
#
# COMPACT_ATOMS: atom_id res chain seq x y z
N MET A 1 4.91 -4.19 16.63
CA MET A 1 6.13 -3.48 16.21
C MET A 1 6.33 -3.48 14.69
N ALA A 2 6.37 -4.62 13.99
CA ALA A 2 6.46 -4.65 12.51
C ALA A 2 5.28 -3.92 11.85
N ASP A 3 4.07 -4.21 12.31
CA ASP A 3 2.82 -3.61 11.83
C ASP A 3 2.80 -2.07 11.98
N GLU A 4 3.24 -1.53 13.13
CA GLU A 4 3.36 -0.08 13.37
C GLU A 4 4.45 0.60 12.53
N ALA A 5 5.53 -0.13 12.21
CA ALA A 5 6.58 0.40 11.35
C ALA A 5 6.09 0.50 9.90
N LEU A 6 5.35 -0.50 9.44
CA LEU A 6 4.70 -0.50 8.14
C LEU A 6 3.65 0.61 8.04
N ASP A 7 2.82 0.79 9.07
CA ASP A 7 1.81 1.85 9.11
C ASP A 7 2.45 3.24 9.01
N ARG A 8 3.55 3.49 9.75
CA ARG A 8 4.29 4.74 9.64
C ARG A 8 4.90 4.97 8.25
N ASP A 9 5.47 3.94 7.65
CA ASP A 9 6.03 4.04 6.29
C ASP A 9 4.94 4.34 5.26
N LEU A 10 3.76 3.70 5.39
CA LEU A 10 2.61 3.94 4.51
C LEU A 10 2.00 5.33 4.72
N ASP A 11 1.88 5.80 5.96
CA ASP A 11 1.41 7.15 6.28
C ASP A 11 2.34 8.21 5.69
N GLN A 12 3.66 8.01 5.82
CA GLN A 12 4.65 8.93 5.26
C GLN A 12 4.64 8.92 3.73
N MET A 13 4.43 7.76 3.10
CA MET A 13 4.43 7.62 1.65
C MET A 13 3.15 8.17 1.00
N THR A 14 2.00 8.02 1.67
CA THR A 14 0.70 8.44 1.13
C THR A 14 0.29 9.84 1.57
N GLY A 15 0.80 10.32 2.71
CA GLY A 15 0.32 11.53 3.38
C GLY A 15 -1.12 11.41 3.90
N SER A 16 -1.69 10.20 3.94
CA SER A 16 -3.08 9.96 4.36
C SER A 16 -3.24 8.59 5.04
N PRO A 17 -3.65 8.56 6.32
CA PRO A 17 -3.91 7.31 7.04
C PRO A 17 -4.98 6.42 6.41
N ALA A 18 -5.95 7.02 5.72
CA ALA A 18 -7.01 6.27 5.05
C ALA A 18 -6.47 5.52 3.81
N LEU A 19 -5.59 6.16 3.03
CA LEU A 19 -4.92 5.52 1.91
C LEU A 19 -3.89 4.48 2.38
N ALA A 20 -3.15 4.78 3.44
CA ALA A 20 -2.23 3.83 4.07
C ALA A 20 -2.94 2.51 4.43
N LYS A 21 -4.12 2.59 5.06
CA LYS A 21 -4.91 1.41 5.41
C LYS A 21 -5.42 0.64 4.18
N GLN A 22 -5.82 1.31 3.11
CA GLN A 22 -6.18 0.63 1.85
C GLN A 22 -5.00 -0.09 1.19
N ILE A 23 -3.81 0.51 1.21
CA ILE A 23 -2.60 -0.14 0.70
C ILE A 23 -2.29 -1.37 1.55
N LYS A 24 -2.37 -1.27 2.88
CA LYS A 24 -2.20 -2.40 3.79
C LYS A 24 -3.20 -3.54 3.54
N GLN A 25 -4.48 -3.22 3.32
CA GLN A 25 -5.49 -4.21 2.93
C GLN A 25 -5.16 -4.88 1.58
N SER A 26 -4.59 -4.12 0.64
CA SER A 26 -4.16 -4.66 -0.65
C SER A 26 -2.94 -5.57 -0.51
N LEU A 27 -2.01 -5.25 0.40
CA LEU A 27 -0.91 -6.14 0.78
C LEU A 27 -1.43 -7.45 1.40
N HIS A 28 -2.44 -7.40 2.28
CA HIS A 28 -3.07 -8.62 2.80
C HIS A 28 -3.67 -9.48 1.68
N ARG A 29 -4.41 -8.88 0.74
CA ARG A 29 -4.95 -9.62 -0.42
C ARG A 29 -3.85 -10.24 -1.29
N LEU A 30 -2.73 -9.54 -1.48
CA LEU A 30 -1.58 -10.09 -2.18
C LEU A 30 -0.97 -11.27 -1.42
N ALA A 31 -0.84 -11.16 -0.09
CA ALA A 31 -0.36 -12.22 0.80
C ALA A 31 -1.27 -13.48 0.77
N ASP A 32 -2.55 -13.30 0.48
CA ASP A 32 -3.52 -14.40 0.28
C ASP A 32 -3.45 -15.03 -1.11
N GLY A 33 -2.61 -14.51 -2.00
CA GLY A 33 -2.35 -15.09 -3.33
C GLY A 33 -3.04 -14.38 -4.49
N ALA A 34 -3.67 -13.22 -4.29
CA ALA A 34 -4.35 -12.48 -5.37
C ALA A 34 -3.40 -12.10 -6.53
N GLY A 35 -2.11 -11.94 -6.25
CA GLY A 35 -1.07 -11.65 -7.26
C GLY A 35 -0.24 -12.88 -7.68
N GLY A 36 -0.65 -14.09 -7.28
CA GLY A 36 0.15 -15.30 -7.45
C GLY A 36 1.18 -15.51 -6.33
N PRO A 37 1.83 -16.69 -6.30
CA PRO A 37 2.60 -17.15 -5.15
C PRO A 37 3.81 -16.27 -4.81
N ARG A 38 4.46 -15.72 -5.85
CA ARG A 38 5.65 -14.88 -5.68
C ARG A 38 5.32 -13.52 -5.03
N LEU A 39 4.20 -12.91 -5.41
CA LEU A 39 3.74 -11.66 -4.78
C LEU A 39 3.18 -11.91 -3.37
N ALA A 40 2.63 -13.10 -3.13
CA ALA A 40 2.16 -13.48 -1.80
C ALA A 40 3.30 -13.59 -0.78
N GLU A 41 4.42 -14.20 -1.14
CA GLU A 41 5.61 -14.26 -0.28
C GLU A 41 6.14 -12.87 0.05
N VAL A 42 6.27 -12.01 -0.96
CA VAL A 42 6.73 -10.63 -0.78
C VAL A 42 5.80 -9.84 0.13
N ALA A 43 4.49 -9.93 -0.10
CA ALA A 43 3.52 -9.23 0.74
C ALA A 43 3.55 -9.71 2.19
N ARG A 44 3.75 -11.02 2.42
CA ARG A 44 3.93 -11.58 3.78
C ARG A 44 5.21 -11.07 4.43
N ASP A 45 6.33 -11.02 3.70
CA ASP A 45 7.59 -10.51 4.23
C ASP A 45 7.51 -9.03 4.62
N VAL A 46 6.72 -8.23 3.87
CA VAL A 46 6.43 -6.83 4.23
C VAL A 46 5.54 -6.72 5.45
N LEU A 47 4.44 -7.47 5.49
CA LEU A 47 3.50 -7.46 6.61
C LEU A 47 4.15 -7.96 7.92
N ASP A 48 5.05 -8.94 7.83
CA ASP A 48 5.81 -9.47 8.95
C ASP A 48 7.00 -8.57 9.36
N GLY A 49 7.26 -7.49 8.61
CA GLY A 49 8.37 -6.56 8.84
C GLY A 49 9.76 -7.17 8.58
N ARG A 50 9.82 -8.31 7.88
CA ARG A 50 11.08 -8.91 7.42
C ARG A 50 11.67 -8.12 6.24
N MET A 51 10.82 -7.39 5.52
CA MET A 51 11.18 -6.51 4.43
C MET A 51 10.52 -5.15 4.61
N ALA A 52 11.30 -4.07 4.58
CA ALA A 52 10.72 -2.73 4.62
C ALA A 52 10.16 -2.37 3.24
N LEU A 53 9.02 -1.67 3.20
CA LEU A 53 8.38 -1.25 1.95
C LEU A 53 9.32 -0.40 1.07
N ARG A 54 10.12 0.44 1.71
CA ARG A 54 11.19 1.26 1.10
C ARG A 54 12.29 0.46 0.39
N ASP A 55 12.49 -0.81 0.77
CA ASP A 55 13.54 -1.66 0.22
C ASP A 55 13.04 -2.51 -0.96
N LEU A 56 11.71 -2.65 -1.12
CA LEU A 56 11.12 -3.27 -2.31
C LEU A 56 11.43 -2.52 -3.60
N GLY A 57 11.36 -1.18 -3.56
CA GLY A 57 11.74 -0.34 -4.69
C GLY A 57 13.22 -0.45 -5.08
N LYS A 58 14.07 -0.94 -4.17
CA LYS A 58 15.52 -1.15 -4.41
C LYS A 58 15.86 -2.59 -4.78
N SER A 59 14.91 -3.50 -4.70
CA SER A 59 15.15 -4.91 -4.99
C SER A 59 15.38 -5.11 -6.48
N ALA A 60 16.51 -5.70 -6.90
CA ALA A 60 16.76 -5.97 -8.33
C ALA A 60 15.74 -6.95 -8.96
N ALA A 61 15.01 -7.73 -8.15
CA ALA A 61 14.02 -8.70 -8.64
C ALA A 61 12.60 -8.14 -8.73
N TYR A 62 12.28 -7.09 -7.96
CA TYR A 62 10.93 -6.55 -7.81
C TYR A 62 10.85 -5.03 -8.00
N GLY A 63 12.00 -4.38 -8.07
CA GLY A 63 12.16 -2.93 -8.11
C GLY A 63 11.45 -2.32 -9.31
N ASP A 64 11.57 -2.91 -10.50
CA ASP A 64 10.89 -2.38 -11.69
C ASP A 64 9.36 -2.47 -11.57
N TYR A 65 8.81 -3.62 -11.19
CA TYR A 65 7.37 -3.79 -10.99
C TYR A 65 6.80 -2.90 -9.89
N PHE A 66 7.54 -2.77 -8.78
CA PHE A 66 7.10 -1.97 -7.64
C PHE A 66 7.26 -0.48 -7.93
N THR A 67 8.32 -0.07 -8.63
CA THR A 67 8.55 1.30 -9.07
C THR A 67 7.50 1.73 -10.07
N ASP A 68 7.13 0.88 -11.03
CA ASP A 68 6.05 1.18 -11.97
C ASP A 68 4.69 1.29 -11.28
N ALA A 69 4.40 0.43 -10.30
CA ALA A 69 3.18 0.51 -9.51
C ALA A 69 3.13 1.79 -8.66
N ILE A 70 4.23 2.16 -8.00
CA ILE A 70 4.34 3.40 -7.23
C ILE A 70 4.25 4.62 -8.15
N ALA A 71 4.94 4.61 -9.29
CA ALA A 71 4.90 5.70 -10.25
C ALA A 71 3.51 5.85 -10.89
N GLY A 72 2.79 4.74 -11.10
CA GLY A 72 1.39 4.72 -11.50
C GLY A 72 0.49 5.35 -10.44
N PHE A 73 0.68 4.94 -9.18
CA PHE A 73 -0.04 5.51 -8.03
C PHE A 73 0.22 7.02 -7.87
N GLN A 74 1.48 7.47 -7.93
CA GLN A 74 1.83 8.88 -7.83
C GLN A 74 1.25 9.71 -8.97
N ARG A 75 1.26 9.19 -10.21
CA ARG A 75 0.62 9.85 -11.36
C ARG A 75 -0.89 9.93 -11.20
N TRP A 76 -1.52 8.85 -10.75
CA TRP A 76 -2.95 8.85 -10.42
C TRP A 76 -3.26 9.87 -9.32
N GLN A 77 -2.52 9.86 -8.21
CA GLN A 77 -2.69 10.78 -7.08
C GLN A 77 -2.48 12.24 -7.47
N ALA A 78 -1.51 12.53 -8.35
CA ALA A 78 -1.25 13.86 -8.88
C ALA A 78 -2.35 14.34 -9.84
N GLY A 79 -3.03 13.41 -10.51
CA GLY A 79 -4.17 13.69 -11.40
C GLY A 79 -5.52 13.83 -10.69
N LEU A 80 -5.63 13.46 -9.41
CA LEU A 80 -6.86 13.63 -8.64
C LEU A 80 -7.12 15.11 -8.34
N THR A 81 -8.33 15.57 -8.64
CA THR A 81 -8.81 16.88 -8.15
C THR A 81 -8.98 16.85 -6.62
N PRO A 82 -9.03 18.02 -5.95
CA PRO A 82 -9.30 18.07 -4.51
C PRO A 82 -10.59 17.33 -4.12
N GLU A 83 -11.67 17.46 -4.91
CA GLU A 83 -12.92 16.75 -4.63
C GLU A 83 -12.78 15.24 -4.80
N GLN A 84 -12.06 14.78 -5.83
CA GLN A 84 -11.81 13.35 -6.04
C GLN A 84 -10.96 12.77 -4.92
N ARG A 85 -9.95 13.50 -4.42
CA ARG A 85 -9.21 13.09 -3.22
C ARG A 85 -10.14 12.95 -2.02
N GLU A 86 -10.98 13.93 -1.75
CA GLU A 86 -11.94 13.85 -0.64
C GLU A 86 -12.91 12.68 -0.80
N GLN A 87 -13.33 12.37 -2.02
CA GLN A 87 -14.19 11.23 -2.31
C GLN A 87 -13.50 9.89 -2.04
N TYR A 88 -12.25 9.71 -2.50
CA TYR A 88 -11.46 8.51 -2.19
C TYR A 88 -11.15 8.41 -0.69
N LEU A 89 -10.90 9.53 0.00
CA LEU A 89 -10.69 9.56 1.44
C LEU A 89 -11.98 9.21 2.20
N ASN A 90 -13.14 9.66 1.71
CA ASN A 90 -14.44 9.34 2.29
C ASN A 90 -14.83 7.89 2.04
N GLU A 91 -14.62 7.34 0.84
CA GLU A 91 -14.81 5.91 0.57
C GLU A 91 -13.89 5.08 1.46
N ALA A 92 -12.61 5.43 1.52
CA ALA A 92 -11.66 4.76 2.40
C ALA A 92 -12.14 4.79 3.86
N ARG A 93 -12.57 5.96 4.39
CA ARG A 93 -13.15 6.09 5.73
C ARG A 93 -14.43 5.27 5.92
N SER A 94 -15.31 5.24 4.94
CA SER A 94 -16.57 4.49 5.01
C SER A 94 -16.30 2.99 5.10
N HIS A 95 -15.34 2.48 4.33
CA HIS A 95 -14.90 1.08 4.42
C HIS A 95 -14.21 0.73 5.75
N LEU A 96 -13.72 1.71 6.52
CA LEU A 96 -13.18 1.47 7.87
C LEU A 96 -14.27 1.40 8.94
N ASN A 97 -15.39 2.08 8.73
CA ASN A 97 -16.49 2.13 9.69
C ASN A 97 -17.45 0.94 9.55
N ASP A 98 -17.45 0.28 8.39
CA ASP A 98 -18.26 -0.92 8.10
C ASP A 98 -17.57 -2.25 8.48
N GLY A 99 -16.33 -2.20 8.98
CA GLY A 99 -15.52 -3.37 9.34
C GLY A 99 -15.09 -3.41 10.80
N ALA A 100 -15.90 -2.87 11.71
CA ALA A 100 -15.69 -2.91 13.17
C ALA A 100 -16.58 -3.93 13.86
#